data_AF-A0A7D8YGV9-F1
#
_entry.id   AF-A0A7D8YGV9-F1
#
_cell.length_a   1.000
_cell.length_b   1.000
_cell.length_c   1.000
_cell.angle_alpha   90.00
_cell.angle_beta   90.00
_cell.angle_gamma   90.00
#
_symmetry.space_group_name_H-M   'P 1'
#
loop_
_entity.id
_entity.type
_entity.pdbx_description
1 polymer ?
#
loop_
_entity_poly.entity_id
_entity_poly.type
_entity_poly.pdbx_seq_one_letter_code
_entity_poly.pdbx_strand_id
1 'polypeptide(L)'
;MTRSTAKKQPKKQKRKLTAAERKARRERKEKFMTIFINGKQKRVPRPQLIEGLPPDEFIARNADPIWLHQNELWELMPEFDPVDESE
;
A
#
# COMPACT_ATOMS: atom_id res chain seq x y z
N MET A 1 2.89 -62.08 -7.93
CA MET A 1 3.28 -61.02 -6.97
C MET A 1 2.29 -59.87 -7.09
N THR A 2 1.35 -59.72 -6.15
CA THR A 2 0.35 -58.64 -6.16
C THR A 2 0.89 -57.44 -5.40
N ARG A 3 0.93 -56.25 -6.05
CA ARG A 3 1.37 -55.02 -5.39
C ARG A 3 0.24 -54.54 -4.47
N SER A 4 0.51 -54.50 -3.17
CA SER A 4 -0.41 -53.92 -2.19
C SER A 4 -0.49 -52.40 -2.41
N THR A 5 -1.64 -51.91 -2.86
CA THR A 5 -1.88 -50.47 -2.97
C THR A 5 -2.09 -49.90 -1.58
N ALA A 6 -1.13 -49.09 -1.11
CA ALA A 6 -1.26 -48.39 0.16
C ALA A 6 -2.50 -47.48 0.18
N LYS A 7 -3.33 -47.63 1.21
CA LYS A 7 -4.59 -46.90 1.37
C LYS A 7 -4.29 -45.40 1.59
N LYS A 8 -4.68 -44.56 0.62
CA LYS A 8 -4.49 -43.10 0.67
C LYS A 8 -5.38 -42.51 1.77
N GLN A 9 -4.77 -41.82 2.74
CA GLN A 9 -5.51 -41.19 3.84
C GLN A 9 -6.44 -40.08 3.31
N PRO A 10 -7.68 -39.96 3.80
CA PRO A 10 -8.62 -38.94 3.35
C PRO A 10 -8.15 -37.54 3.77
N LYS A 11 -8.27 -36.57 2.86
CA LYS A 11 -7.96 -35.16 3.16
C LYS A 11 -9.02 -34.60 4.13
N LYS A 12 -8.58 -34.15 5.31
CA LYS A 12 -9.43 -33.48 6.29
C LYS A 12 -10.12 -32.25 5.65
N GLN A 13 -11.43 -32.13 5.84
CA GLN A 13 -12.20 -30.99 5.33
C GLN A 13 -11.82 -29.71 6.10
N LYS A 14 -11.62 -28.61 5.37
CA LYS A 14 -11.27 -27.32 5.97
C LYS A 14 -12.51 -26.67 6.57
N ARG A 15 -12.44 -26.25 7.84
CA ARG A 15 -13.48 -25.46 8.51
C ARG A 15 -13.63 -24.09 7.83
N LYS A 16 -14.83 -23.50 7.91
CA LYS A 16 -15.04 -22.10 7.54
C LYS A 16 -14.32 -21.16 8.52
N LEU A 17 -13.92 -19.99 8.01
CA LEU A 17 -13.30 -18.94 8.82
C LEU A 17 -14.33 -18.29 9.76
N THR A 18 -13.92 -18.00 10.98
CA THR A 18 -14.72 -17.22 11.94
C THR A 18 -14.78 -15.74 11.53
N ALA A 19 -15.70 -14.97 12.12
CA ALA A 19 -15.82 -13.53 11.83
C ALA A 19 -14.52 -12.76 12.15
N ALA A 20 -13.87 -13.08 13.27
CA ALA A 20 -12.60 -12.50 13.67
C ALA A 20 -11.48 -12.82 12.67
N GLU A 21 -11.39 -14.08 12.20
CA GLU A 21 -10.41 -14.49 11.19
C GLU A 21 -10.64 -13.79 9.84
N ARG A 22 -11.90 -13.55 9.45
CA ARG A 22 -12.24 -12.80 8.24
C ARG A 22 -11.83 -11.32 8.36
N LYS A 23 -12.05 -10.69 9.53
CA LYS A 23 -11.61 -9.32 9.81
C LYS A 23 -10.09 -9.20 9.73
N ALA A 24 -9.35 -10.07 10.42
CA ALA A 24 -7.89 -10.08 10.37
C ALA A 24 -7.36 -10.32 8.94
N ARG A 25 -8.03 -11.14 8.14
CA ARG A 25 -7.68 -11.33 6.71
C ARG A 25 -7.88 -10.05 5.91
N ARG A 26 -8.94 -9.27 6.19
CA ARG A 26 -9.21 -8.00 5.51
C ARG A 26 -8.14 -6.95 5.87
N GLU A 27 -7.86 -6.76 7.15
CA GLU A 27 -6.82 -5.83 7.63
C GLU A 27 -5.44 -6.16 7.04
N ARG A 28 -5.09 -7.45 6.91
CA ARG A 28 -3.84 -7.88 6.27
C ARG A 28 -3.78 -7.55 4.78
N LYS A 29 -4.92 -7.55 4.07
CA LYS A 29 -5.00 -7.20 2.64
C LYS A 29 -4.95 -5.70 2.42
N GLU A 30 -5.52 -4.92 3.33
CA GLU A 30 -5.47 -3.46 3.30
C GLU A 30 -4.03 -2.98 3.54
N LYS A 31 -3.36 -3.52 4.56
CA LYS A 31 -2.01 -3.08 4.97
C LYS A 31 -0.89 -3.59 4.06
N PHE A 32 -1.04 -4.77 3.46
CA PHE A 32 0.04 -5.43 2.72
C PHE A 32 -0.41 -5.90 1.34
N MET A 33 0.46 -5.72 0.36
CA MET A 33 0.33 -6.36 -0.94
C MET A 33 1.38 -7.46 -1.11
N THR A 34 1.19 -8.31 -2.12
CA THR A 34 2.15 -9.36 -2.44
C THR A 34 2.71 -9.09 -3.82
N ILE A 35 4.02 -8.90 -3.90
CA ILE A 35 4.75 -8.62 -5.13
C ILE A 35 5.75 -9.73 -5.42
N PHE A 36 6.09 -9.92 -6.69
CA PHE A 36 7.15 -10.82 -7.10
C PHE A 36 8.43 -10.03 -7.31
N ILE A 37 9.45 -10.32 -6.50
CA ILE A 37 10.79 -9.74 -6.66
C ILE A 37 11.74 -10.90 -6.95
N ASN A 38 12.40 -10.87 -8.11
CA ASN A 38 13.37 -11.89 -8.54
C ASN A 38 12.83 -13.32 -8.46
N GLY A 39 11.60 -13.53 -8.97
CA GLY A 39 10.93 -14.84 -8.95
C GLY A 39 10.45 -15.31 -7.57
N LYS A 40 10.66 -14.53 -6.51
CA LYS A 40 10.18 -14.83 -5.15
C LYS A 40 8.96 -13.99 -4.81
N GLN A 41 7.92 -14.65 -4.32
CA GLN A 41 6.72 -13.99 -3.81
C GLN A 41 7.00 -13.38 -2.43
N LYS A 42 6.98 -12.04 -2.31
CA LYS A 42 7.22 -11.30 -1.07
C LYS A 42 6.00 -10.48 -0.68
N ARG A 43 5.70 -10.42 0.62
CA ARG A 43 4.68 -9.51 1.19
C ARG A 43 5.34 -8.20 1.59
N VAL A 44 4.85 -7.09 1.07
CA VAL A 44 5.37 -5.74 1.30
C VAL A 44 4.23 -4.81 1.74
N PRO A 45 4.47 -3.85 2.66
CA PRO A 45 3.48 -2.84 3.01
C PRO A 45 2.94 -2.12 1.76
N ARG A 46 1.64 -1.81 1.75
CA ARG A 46 1.04 -1.04 0.65
C ARG A 46 1.53 0.42 0.77
N PRO A 47 2.03 1.06 -0.30
CA PRO A 47 2.40 2.46 -0.25
C PRO A 47 1.15 3.25 0.12
N GLN A 48 1.33 4.24 0.99
CA GLN A 48 0.24 5.09 1.46
C GLN A 48 -0.14 6.02 0.30
N LEU A 49 -1.31 5.83 -0.27
CA LEU A 49 -1.86 6.73 -1.29
C LEU A 49 -2.84 7.65 -0.57
N ILE A 50 -2.60 8.96 -0.63
CA ILE A 50 -3.51 9.99 -0.10
C ILE A 50 -4.41 10.40 -1.27
N GLU A 51 -5.71 10.17 -1.14
CA GLU A 51 -6.71 10.44 -2.20
C GLU A 51 -6.41 9.78 -3.57
N GLY A 52 -5.69 8.65 -3.55
CA GLY A 52 -5.27 7.95 -4.77
C GLY A 52 -3.99 8.48 -5.41
N LEU A 53 -3.40 9.55 -4.87
CA LEU A 53 -2.10 10.08 -5.26
C LEU A 53 -1.00 9.62 -4.29
N PRO A 54 0.25 9.52 -4.74
CA PRO A 54 1.37 9.39 -3.82
C PRO A 54 1.45 10.63 -2.90
N PRO A 55 1.95 10.50 -1.67
CA PRO A 55 1.96 11.58 -0.70
C PRO A 55 2.67 12.83 -1.20
N ASP A 56 3.79 12.65 -1.90
CA ASP A 56 4.61 13.76 -2.42
C ASP A 56 3.83 14.60 -3.45
N GLU A 57 3.09 13.94 -4.33
CA GLU A 57 2.25 14.63 -5.33
C GLU A 57 1.01 15.28 -4.69
N PHE A 58 0.45 14.65 -3.65
CA PHE A 58 -0.63 15.26 -2.87
C PHE A 58 -0.17 16.54 -2.16
N ILE A 59 1.04 16.54 -1.61
CA ILE A 59 1.65 17.71 -0.96
C ILE A 59 1.89 18.82 -1.99
N ALA A 60 2.53 18.50 -3.11
CA ALA A 60 2.85 19.50 -4.15
C ALA A 60 1.60 20.22 -4.71
N ARG A 61 0.45 19.53 -4.76
CA ARG A 61 -0.81 20.09 -5.29
C ARG A 61 -1.60 20.92 -4.28
N ASN A 62 -1.53 20.58 -2.99
CA ASN A 62 -2.44 21.12 -1.98
C ASN A 62 -1.77 21.95 -0.88
N ALA A 63 -0.44 21.90 -0.75
CA ALA A 63 0.24 22.55 0.36
C ALA A 63 0.38 24.06 0.16
N ASP A 64 0.04 24.82 1.19
CA ASP A 64 0.30 26.27 1.22
C ASP A 64 1.81 26.55 1.33
N PRO A 65 2.31 27.68 0.78
CA PRO A 65 3.72 28.07 0.89
C PRO A 65 4.24 28.13 2.33
N ILE A 66 3.38 28.53 3.29
CA ILE A 66 3.70 28.53 4.73
C ILE A 66 3.96 27.11 5.23
N TRP A 67 3.14 26.16 4.80
CA TRP A 67 3.28 24.76 5.20
C TRP A 67 4.54 24.14 4.59
N LEU A 68 4.82 24.43 3.31
CA LEU A 68 6.03 23.98 2.63
C LEU A 68 7.29 24.52 3.31
N HIS A 69 7.29 25.80 3.70
CA HIS A 69 8.37 26.44 4.45
C HIS A 69 8.63 25.73 5.80
N GLN A 70 7.58 25.44 6.57
CA GLN A 70 7.71 24.78 7.87
C GLN A 70 8.23 23.33 7.78
N ASN A 71 8.01 22.66 6.64
CA ASN A 71 8.48 21.30 6.39
C ASN A 71 9.75 21.25 5.54
N GLU A 72 10.43 22.39 5.34
CA GLU A 72 11.66 22.53 4.56
C GLU A 72 11.55 22.06 3.09
N LEU A 73 10.34 22.11 2.51
CA LEU A 73 10.03 21.69 1.13
C LEU A 73 10.14 22.86 0.14
N TRP A 74 11.31 23.50 0.13
CA TRP A 74 11.62 24.67 -0.70
C TRP A 74 11.53 24.39 -2.20
N GLU A 75 11.85 23.17 -2.63
CA GLU A 75 11.79 22.75 -4.03
C GLU A 75 10.38 22.80 -4.62
N LEU A 76 9.35 22.78 -3.76
CA LEU A 76 7.95 22.84 -4.17
C LEU A 76 7.35 24.24 -4.02
N MET A 77 8.12 25.22 -3.52
CA MET A 77 7.63 26.58 -3.39
C MET A 77 7.50 27.22 -4.78
N PRO A 78 6.37 27.89 -5.08
CA PRO A 78 6.26 28.67 -6.30
C PRO A 78 7.35 29.75 -6.29
N GLU A 79 8.08 29.88 -7.40
CA GLU A 79 8.98 31.02 -7.58
C GLU A 79 8.12 32.28 -7.49
N PHE A 80 8.55 33.21 -6.63
CA PHE A 80 7.84 34.47 -6.41
C PHE A 80 7.87 35.26 -7.73
N ASP A 81 6.81 35.15 -8.53
CA ASP A 81 6.58 36.11 -9.59
C ASP A 81 6.29 37.44 -8.88
N PRO A 82 7.15 38.47 -9.05
CA PRO A 82 6.81 39.79 -8.57
C PRO A 82 5.51 40.17 -9.28
N VAL A 83 4.43 40.26 -8.51
CA VAL A 83 3.18 40.82 -8.99
C VAL A 83 3.52 42.24 -9.40
N ASP A 84 3.50 42.48 -10.71
CA ASP A 84 3.67 43.81 -11.30
C ASP A 84 2.67 44.74 -10.59
N GLU A 85 3.16 45.60 -9.70
CA GLU A 85 2.43 46.74 -9.15
C GLU A 85 2.28 47.76 -10.28
N SER A 86 1.51 47.42 -11.32
CA SER A 86 1.09 48.37 -12.34
C SER A 86 -0.39 48.70 -12.15
N GLU A 87 -0.58 49.87 -11.52
CA GLU A 87 -1.76 50.76 -11.44
C GLU A 87 -2.83 50.52 -10.36
#